data_AF-G9MWE9-F1
#
_entry.id   AF-G9MWE9-F1
#
_cell.length_a   1.000
_cell.length_b   1.000
_cell.length_c   1.000
_cell.angle_alpha   90.00
_cell.angle_beta   90.00
_cell.angle_gamma   90.00
#
_symmetry.space_group_name_H-M   'P 1'
#
loop_
_entity.id
_entity.type
_entity.pdbx_description
1 polymer ?
#
loop_
_entity_poly.entity_id
_entity_poly.type
_entity_poly.pdbx_seq_one_letter_code
_entity_poly.pdbx_strand_id
1 'polypeptide(L)'
;SIIAGDFNAVYWLWQPGKDLNTAGNRIAEWAEKHNLYPSLTDSPTKHSGQYIDLIFSNCPTSSRVEHSLNTGSDHFTVVTTLPEPLRTTPGAGKKYIPMEC
;
A
#
# COMPACT_ATOMS: atom_id res chain seq x y z
N SER A 1 13.03 -0.55 -1.16
CA SER A 1 12.04 -1.50 -1.71
C SER A 1 10.66 -0.98 -1.43
N ILE A 2 9.76 -1.09 -2.40
CA ILE A 2 8.33 -0.85 -2.23
C ILE A 2 7.59 -2.13 -2.62
N ILE A 3 6.64 -2.55 -1.79
CA ILE A 3 5.74 -3.66 -2.03
C ILE A 3 4.34 -3.08 -1.92
N ALA A 4 3.52 -3.26 -2.95
CA ALA A 4 2.16 -2.74 -2.98
C ALA A 4 1.23 -3.77 -3.63
N GLY A 5 0.00 -3.86 -3.14
CA GLY A 5 -1.03 -4.73 -3.72
C GLY A 5 -2.21 -4.95 -2.79
N ASP A 6 -3.13 -5.79 -3.22
CA ASP A 6 -4.22 -6.28 -2.39
C ASP A 6 -3.74 -7.46 -1.53
N PHE A 7 -3.71 -7.25 -0.21
CA PHE A 7 -3.26 -8.26 0.75
C PHE A 7 -4.42 -9.04 1.37
N ASN A 8 -5.67 -8.60 1.21
CA ASN A 8 -6.85 -9.19 1.88
C ASN A 8 -6.66 -9.44 3.39
N ALA A 9 -5.95 -8.55 4.08
CA ALA A 9 -5.50 -8.75 5.46
C ALA A 9 -5.95 -7.63 6.38
N VAL A 10 -6.38 -7.99 7.60
CA VAL A 10 -6.87 -7.04 8.60
C VAL A 10 -5.96 -7.08 9.81
N TYR A 11 -5.38 -5.93 10.14
CA TYR A 11 -4.53 -5.74 11.31
C TYR A 11 -4.76 -4.35 11.90
N TRP A 12 -4.63 -4.21 13.22
CA TRP A 12 -5.00 -2.99 13.95
C TRP A 12 -4.27 -1.74 13.45
N LEU A 13 -3.05 -1.91 12.92
CA LEU A 13 -2.20 -0.82 12.48
C LEU A 13 -2.75 -0.10 11.23
N TRP A 14 -3.34 -0.83 10.28
CA TRP A 14 -3.89 -0.25 9.05
C TRP A 14 -5.42 -0.26 8.99
N GLN A 15 -6.07 -1.04 9.85
CA GLN A 15 -7.53 -1.08 9.93
C GLN A 15 -7.97 -1.18 11.40
N PRO A 16 -7.89 -0.07 12.16
CA PRO A 16 -8.27 -0.06 13.57
C PRO A 16 -9.77 -0.33 13.76
N GLY A 17 -10.12 -1.00 14.86
CA GLY A 17 -11.51 -1.26 15.25
C GLY A 17 -12.19 -2.42 14.51
N LYS A 18 -11.44 -3.22 13.74
CA LYS A 18 -11.93 -4.45 13.09
C LYS A 18 -11.25 -5.69 13.67
N ASP A 19 -11.94 -6.82 13.59
CA ASP A 19 -11.41 -8.10 14.05
C ASP A 19 -10.15 -8.47 13.25
N LEU A 20 -9.07 -8.70 13.97
CA LEU A 20 -7.79 -9.11 13.40
C LEU A 20 -7.92 -10.49 12.76
N ASN A 21 -7.24 -10.72 11.65
CA ASN A 21 -7.18 -12.03 11.04
C ASN A 21 -5.75 -12.60 11.02
N THR A 22 -5.63 -13.92 10.89
CA THR A 22 -4.34 -14.61 10.87
C THR A 22 -3.41 -14.10 9.77
N ALA A 23 -3.97 -13.69 8.63
CA ALA A 23 -3.20 -13.11 7.53
C ALA A 23 -2.55 -11.77 7.93
N GLY A 24 -3.29 -10.89 8.60
CA GLY A 24 -2.80 -9.60 9.09
C GLY A 24 -1.62 -9.76 10.04
N ASN A 25 -1.70 -10.68 11.00
CA ASN A 25 -0.58 -10.99 11.90
C ASN A 25 0.65 -11.47 11.13
N ARG A 26 0.48 -12.42 10.20
CA ARG A 26 1.60 -12.95 9.39
C ARG A 26 2.26 -11.88 8.52
N ILE A 27 1.46 -10.98 7.95
CA ILE A 27 1.98 -9.87 7.13
C ILE A 27 2.70 -8.85 8.00
N ALA A 28 2.17 -8.54 9.20
CA ALA A 28 2.83 -7.65 10.14
C ALA A 28 4.19 -8.22 10.59
N GLU A 29 4.25 -9.49 11.00
CA GLU A 29 5.49 -10.19 11.35
C GLU A 29 6.47 -10.26 10.18
N TRP A 30 5.98 -10.56 8.97
CA TRP A 30 6.80 -10.55 7.76
C TRP A 30 7.38 -9.16 7.47
N ALA A 31 6.58 -8.11 7.58
CA ALA A 31 7.01 -6.73 7.33
C ALA A 31 8.08 -6.30 8.35
N GLU A 32 7.85 -6.57 9.64
CA GLU A 32 8.80 -6.31 10.72
C GLU A 32 10.14 -7.02 10.48
N LYS A 33 10.10 -8.33 10.17
CA LYS A 33 11.30 -9.13 9.88
C LYS A 33 12.14 -8.57 8.72
N HIS A 34 11.52 -7.87 7.76
CA HIS A 34 12.19 -7.31 6.60
C HIS A 34 12.44 -5.79 6.69
N ASN A 35 12.22 -5.18 7.86
CA ASN A 35 12.33 -3.73 8.08
C ASN A 35 11.47 -2.91 7.10
N LEU A 36 10.24 -3.39 6.88
CA LEU A 36 9.25 -2.74 6.05
C LEU A 36 8.17 -2.10 6.93
N TYR A 37 7.84 -0.85 6.63
CA TYR A 37 6.84 -0.09 7.34
C TYR A 37 5.63 0.16 6.42
N PRO A 38 4.40 0.02 6.93
CA PRO A 38 3.22 0.31 6.13
C PRO A 38 3.13 1.83 5.85
N SER A 39 2.83 2.17 4.60
CA SER A 39 2.44 3.52 4.18
C SER A 39 0.93 3.59 4.21
N LEU A 40 0.38 4.02 5.34
CA LEU A 40 -1.06 4.04 5.58
C LEU A 40 -1.75 5.09 4.72
N THR A 41 -2.93 4.73 4.19
CA THR A 41 -3.84 5.69 3.57
C THR A 41 -4.73 6.35 4.62
N ASP A 42 -5.19 7.56 4.33
CA ASP A 42 -6.12 8.33 5.15
C ASP A 42 -7.57 7.84 5.05
N SER A 43 -7.94 7.23 3.92
CA SER A 43 -9.28 6.68 3.68
C SER A 43 -9.25 5.20 3.28
N PRO A 44 -10.40 4.49 3.36
CA PRO A 44 -10.49 3.10 2.95
C PRO A 44 -10.10 2.92 1.48
N THR A 45 -9.44 1.81 1.17
CA THR A 45 -8.99 1.46 -0.19
C THR A 45 -10.05 0.70 -0.98
N LYS A 46 -11.14 0.28 -0.33
CA LYS A 46 -12.27 -0.43 -0.93
C LYS A 46 -13.60 0.22 -0.57
N HIS A 47 -14.58 0.16 -1.47
CA HIS A 47 -15.95 0.68 -1.26
C HIS A 47 -16.64 0.14 0.00
N SER A 48 -16.28 -1.06 0.45
CA SER A 48 -16.79 -1.68 1.69
C SER A 48 -16.26 -1.03 2.97
N GLY A 49 -15.37 -0.04 2.88
CA GLY A 49 -14.73 0.61 4.03
C GLY A 49 -13.52 -0.16 4.56
N GLN A 50 -12.89 -1.01 3.74
CA GLN A 50 -11.71 -1.79 4.11
C GLN A 50 -10.41 -1.14 3.61
N TYR A 51 -9.32 -1.39 4.34
CA TYR A 51 -7.95 -0.92 4.08
C TYR A 51 -7.07 -2.12 3.76
N ILE A 52 -7.39 -2.86 2.70
CA ILE A 52 -6.73 -4.13 2.36
C ILE A 52 -5.73 -4.01 1.22
N ASP A 53 -5.74 -2.87 0.50
CA ASP A 53 -4.71 -2.53 -0.47
C ASP A 53 -3.57 -1.83 0.29
N LEU A 54 -2.49 -2.55 0.55
CA LEU A 54 -1.42 -2.11 1.44
C LEU A 54 -0.15 -1.78 0.66
N ILE A 55 0.61 -0.84 1.20
CA ILE A 55 1.92 -0.46 0.71
C ILE A 55 2.90 -0.59 1.86
N PHE A 56 3.99 -1.31 1.63
CA PHE A 56 5.08 -1.50 2.56
C PHE A 56 6.38 -0.99 1.95
N SER A 57 7.14 -0.21 2.72
CA SER A 57 8.40 0.37 2.26
C SER A 57 9.44 0.41 3.37
N ASN A 58 10.71 0.33 2.99
CA ASN A 58 11.84 0.61 3.88
C ASN A 58 12.43 2.02 3.67
N CYS A 59 11.77 2.85 2.87
CA CYS A 59 12.06 4.28 2.76
C CYS A 59 10.82 5.11 3.14
N PRO A 60 10.99 6.40 3.51
CA PRO A 60 9.87 7.30 3.74
C PRO A 60 8.92 7.29 2.54
N THR A 61 7.62 7.21 2.78
CA THR A 61 6.60 7.22 1.72
C THR A 61 5.32 7.87 2.24
N SER A 62 4.55 8.45 1.34
CA SER A 62 3.20 8.96 1.64
C SER A 62 2.22 8.36 0.65
N SER A 63 1.22 7.64 1.16
CA SER A 63 0.19 6.99 0.36
C SER A 63 -1.16 7.61 0.65
N ARG A 64 -1.99 7.77 -0.39
CA ARG A 64 -3.36 8.26 -0.29
C ARG A 64 -4.26 7.56 -1.29
N VAL A 65 -5.55 7.56 -1.04
CA VAL A 65 -6.53 7.16 -2.06
C VAL A 65 -6.76 8.34 -3.02
N GLU A 66 -6.76 8.06 -4.32
CA GLU A 66 -6.98 9.06 -5.38
C GLU A 66 -8.31 8.76 -6.09
N HIS A 67 -9.38 9.41 -5.60
CA HIS A 67 -10.72 9.19 -6.12
C HIS A 67 -10.91 9.69 -7.57
N SER A 68 -10.10 10.65 -8.03
CA SER A 68 -10.18 11.13 -9.42
C SER A 68 -9.74 10.09 -10.45
N LEU A 69 -8.91 9.13 -10.03
CA LEU A 69 -8.41 8.02 -10.85
C LEU A 69 -9.26 6.74 -10.67
N ASN A 70 -10.55 6.89 -10.37
CA ASN A 70 -11.46 5.75 -10.22
C ASN A 70 -11.52 4.91 -11.51
N THR A 71 -11.35 3.60 -11.38
CA THR A 71 -11.29 2.63 -12.49
C THR A 71 -12.62 1.95 -12.78
N GLY A 72 -13.68 2.24 -12.00
CA GLY A 72 -14.94 1.50 -12.00
C GLY A 72 -14.87 0.18 -11.21
N SER A 73 -13.74 -0.11 -10.57
CA SER A 73 -13.58 -1.22 -9.61
C SER A 73 -14.24 -0.87 -8.27
N ASP A 74 -14.48 -1.89 -7.43
CA ASP A 74 -14.80 -1.72 -6.01
C ASP A 74 -13.57 -1.38 -5.15
N HIS A 75 -12.36 -1.47 -5.72
CA HIS A 75 -11.12 -0.93 -5.17
C HIS A 75 -10.86 0.48 -5.69
N PHE A 76 -10.42 1.38 -4.81
CA PHE A 76 -9.97 2.71 -5.19
C PHE A 76 -8.49 2.69 -5.60
N THR A 77 -8.10 3.62 -6.46
CA THR A 77 -6.70 3.83 -6.82
C THR A 77 -5.92 4.38 -5.63
N VAL A 78 -4.82 3.74 -5.26
CA VAL A 78 -3.88 4.24 -4.25
C VAL A 78 -2.65 4.84 -4.93
N VAL A 79 -2.30 6.05 -4.56
CA VAL A 79 -1.12 6.77 -5.06
C VAL A 79 -0.10 6.87 -3.92
N THR A 80 1.12 6.38 -4.18
CA THR A 80 2.25 6.49 -3.25
C THR A 80 3.32 7.41 -3.81
N THR A 81 3.67 8.43 -3.04
CA THR A 81 4.80 9.31 -3.33
C THR A 81 6.06 8.75 -2.70
N LEU A 82 7.13 8.67 -3.48
CA LEU A 82 8.45 8.23 -3.04
C LEU A 82 9.43 9.42 -3.03
N PRO A 83 10.40 9.45 -2.11
CA PRO A 83 11.40 10.52 -2.04
C PRO A 83 12.40 10.41 -3.19
N GLU A 84 12.84 11.56 -3.68
CA GLU A 84 13.93 11.66 -4.63
C GLU A 84 15.30 11.70 -3.91
N PRO A 85 16.39 11.20 -4.54
CA PRO A 85 16.43 10.53 -5.84
C PRO A 85 16.04 9.05 -5.73
N LEU A 86 15.14 8.63 -6.62
CA LEU A 86 14.73 7.24 -6.75
C LEU A 86 15.83 6.42 -7.45
N ARG A 87 16.51 5.56 -6.69
CA ARG A 87 17.29 4.46 -7.30
C ARG A 87 16.35 3.28 -7.53
N THR A 88 15.67 3.27 -8.67
CA THR A 88 14.87 2.12 -9.10
C THR A 88 15.74 1.17 -9.90
N THR A 89 15.68 -0.12 -9.54
CA THR A 89 16.09 -1.21 -10.44
C THR A 89 14.78 -1.83 -10.92
N PRO A 90 14.40 -1.70 -12.20
CA PRO A 90 13.20 -2.35 -12.70
C PRO A 90 13.26 -3.85 -12.44
N GLY A 91 12.22 -4.37 -11.77
CA GLY A 91 11.97 -5.81 -11.78
C GLY A 91 11.73 -6.27 -13.22
N ALA A 92 12.15 -7.49 -13.55
CA ALA A 92 11.98 -8.04 -14.89
C ALA A 92 10.53 -7.87 -15.40
N GLY A 93 10.37 -7.19 -16.53
CA GLY A 93 9.07 -6.96 -17.17
C GLY A 93 8.23 -5.79 -16.65
N LYS A 94 8.75 -4.94 -15.74
CA LYS A 94 8.04 -3.74 -15.27
C LYS A 94 8.53 -2.49 -16.02
N LYS A 95 7.60 -1.65 -16.47
CA LYS A 95 7.89 -0.31 -17.02
C LYS A 95 7.52 0.74 -15.97
N TYR A 96 8.42 1.68 -15.72
CA TYR A 96 8.09 2.91 -15.00
C TYR A 96 7.83 4.01 -16.04
N ILE A 97 6.67 4.64 -15.98
CA ILE A 97 6.37 5.85 -16.74
C ILE A 97 6.38 6.99 -15.71
N PRO A 98 7.39 7.88 -15.73
CA PRO A 98 7.36 9.10 -14.93
C PRO A 98 6.08 9.87 -15.29
N MET A 99 5.29 10.25 -14.29
CA MET A 99 4.25 11.25 -14.52
C MET A 99 4.94 12.62 -14.47
N GLU A 100 4.91 13.35 -15.58
CA GLU A 100 5.32 14.76 -15.60
C GLU A 100 4.21 15.59 -14.92
N CYS A 101 4.59 16.44 -13.97
CA CYS A 101 3.70 17.40 -13.32
C CYS A 101 3.45 18.62 -14.21
#